data_AF-A0A959YVI3-F1
#
_entry.id   AF-A0A959YVI3-F1
#
_cell.length_a   1.000
_cell.length_b   1.000
_cell.length_c   1.000
_cell.angle_alpha   90.00
_cell.angle_beta   90.00
_cell.angle_gamma   90.00
#
_symmetry.space_group_name_H-M   'P 1'
#
loop_
_entity.id
_entity.type
_entity.pdbx_description
1 polymer ?
#
loop_
_entity_poly.entity_id
_entity_poly.type
_entity_poly.pdbx_seq_one_letter_code
_entity_poly.pdbx_strand_id
1 'polypeptide(L)'
;ESMQQTIDETERRRAKQLAYNEEHGITPTQIERRREDVLRQTAVIDIHDDGSRSKAYVEPETYDIAADPVVQYMSADQLKRNVELLEQQMRKAAKELDFIEAARLRDEMRALQALLEEKEQPSKKA
;
A
#
# COMPACT_ATOMS: atom_id res chain seq x y z
N GLU A 1 21.74 -28.15 14.86
CA GLU A 1 20.66 -29.16 14.72
C GLU A 1 19.30 -28.54 14.37
N SER A 2 18.79 -27.53 15.08
CA SER A 2 17.47 -26.92 14.79
C SER A 2 17.30 -26.35 13.36
N MET A 3 18.33 -25.70 12.79
CA MET A 3 18.29 -25.24 11.40
C MET A 3 18.22 -26.40 10.40
N GLN A 4 19.00 -27.46 10.64
CA GLN A 4 19.02 -28.63 9.77
C GLN A 4 17.65 -29.32 9.73
N GLN A 5 17.03 -29.53 10.89
CA GLN A 5 15.68 -30.09 10.99
C GLN A 5 14.63 -29.28 10.22
N THR A 6 14.74 -27.95 10.25
CA THR A 6 13.81 -27.05 9.54
C THR A 6 13.99 -27.18 8.02
N ILE A 7 15.23 -27.29 7.55
CA ILE A 7 15.56 -27.50 6.15
C ILE A 7 15.01 -28.85 5.69
N ASP A 8 15.33 -29.92 6.41
CA ASP A 8 14.90 -31.28 6.07
C ASP A 8 13.36 -31.41 6.03
N GLU A 9 12.64 -30.78 6.97
CA GLU A 9 11.17 -30.76 6.97
C GLU A 9 10.60 -29.95 5.80
N THR A 10 11.26 -28.86 5.42
CA THR A 10 10.86 -28.04 4.25
C THR A 10 11.04 -28.84 2.97
N GLU A 11 12.16 -29.54 2.82
CA GLU A 11 12.45 -30.41 1.67
C GLU A 11 11.46 -31.58 1.60
N ARG A 12 11.16 -32.23 2.73
CA ARG A 12 10.16 -33.30 2.81
C ARG A 12 8.78 -32.84 2.33
N ARG A 13 8.32 -31.66 2.77
CA ARG A 13 7.03 -31.10 2.34
C ARG A 13 7.04 -30.75 0.86
N ARG A 14 8.12 -30.16 0.36
CA ARG A 14 8.27 -29.78 -1.04
C ARG A 14 8.25 -30.99 -1.96
N ALA A 15 8.96 -32.06 -1.61
CA ALA A 15 8.96 -33.31 -2.36
C ALA A 15 7.54 -33.90 -2.47
N LYS A 16 6.78 -33.91 -1.37
CA LYS A 16 5.39 -34.37 -1.36
C LYS A 16 4.48 -33.50 -2.25
N GLN A 17 4.64 -32.18 -2.21
CA GLN A 17 3.86 -31.26 -3.03
C GLN A 17 4.16 -31.42 -4.52
N LEU A 18 5.44 -31.58 -4.89
CA LEU A 18 5.84 -31.79 -6.28
C LEU A 18 5.30 -33.13 -6.82
N ALA A 19 5.43 -34.21 -6.05
CA ALA A 19 4.89 -35.52 -6.43
C ALA A 19 3.36 -35.47 -6.62
N TYR A 20 2.64 -34.82 -5.70
CA TYR A 20 1.20 -34.63 -5.82
C TYR A 20 0.84 -33.81 -7.07
N ASN A 21 1.57 -32.72 -7.32
CA ASN A 21 1.34 -31.85 -8.47
C ASN A 21 1.62 -32.58 -9.79
N GLU A 22 2.67 -33.40 -9.86
CA GLU A 22 3.01 -34.21 -11.03
C GLU A 22 1.93 -35.27 -11.30
N GLU A 23 1.47 -35.98 -10.27
CA GLU A 23 0.39 -36.97 -10.38
C GLU A 23 -0.93 -36.35 -10.86
N HIS A 24 -1.22 -35.11 -10.44
CA HIS A 24 -2.48 -34.42 -10.75
C HIS A 24 -2.38 -33.43 -11.91
N GLY A 25 -1.21 -33.30 -12.55
CA GLY A 25 -0.97 -32.33 -13.62
C GLY A 25 -1.13 -30.85 -13.19
N ILE A 26 -0.93 -30.54 -11.91
CA ILE A 26 -1.10 -29.20 -11.35
C ILE A 26 0.17 -28.39 -11.60
N THR A 27 0.05 -27.27 -12.29
CA THR A 27 1.15 -26.30 -12.44
C THR A 27 1.08 -25.26 -11.30
N PRO A 28 2.12 -25.13 -10.45
CA PRO A 28 2.13 -24.12 -9.40
C PRO A 28 2.03 -22.70 -9.98
N THR A 29 1.02 -21.95 -9.55
CA THR A 29 0.79 -20.56 -9.97
C THR A 29 0.60 -19.67 -8.74
N GLN A 30 0.85 -18.36 -8.90
CA GLN A 30 0.59 -17.41 -7.83
C GLN A 30 -0.92 -17.32 -7.59
N ILE A 31 -1.33 -17.34 -6.32
CA ILE A 31 -2.74 -17.16 -5.96
C ILE A 31 -3.11 -15.69 -6.25
N GLU A 32 -3.85 -15.46 -7.32
CA GLU A 32 -4.47 -14.16 -7.61
C GLU A 32 -5.83 -14.08 -6.92
N ARG A 33 -5.90 -13.39 -5.77
CA ARG A 33 -7.18 -13.09 -5.12
C ARG A 33 -7.69 -11.73 -5.60
N ARG A 34 -8.92 -11.68 -6.11
CA ARG A 34 -9.56 -10.39 -6.40
C ARG A 34 -9.90 -9.70 -5.09
N ARG A 35 -9.82 -8.36 -5.06
CA ARG A 35 -10.18 -7.56 -3.87
C ARG A 35 -11.59 -7.90 -3.36
N GLU A 36 -12.50 -8.19 -4.29
CA GLU A 36 -13.87 -8.63 -4.00
C GLU A 36 -13.94 -9.94 -3.19
N ASP A 37 -13.04 -10.90 -3.44
CA ASP A 37 -13.05 -12.20 -2.75
C ASP A 37 -12.53 -12.08 -1.32
N VAL A 38 -11.59 -11.15 -1.06
CA VAL A 38 -11.11 -10.83 0.29
C VAL A 38 -12.21 -10.16 1.11
N LEU A 39 -12.90 -9.18 0.51
CA LEU A 39 -14.02 -8.48 1.14
C LEU A 39 -15.22 -9.41 1.42
N ARG A 40 -15.47 -10.40 0.55
CA ARG A 40 -16.50 -11.42 0.79
C ARG A 40 -16.13 -12.33 1.95
N GLN A 41 -14.87 -12.72 2.08
CA GLN A 41 -14.42 -13.57 3.19
C GLN A 41 -14.52 -12.84 4.55
N THR A 42 -14.26 -11.53 4.58
CA THR A 42 -14.51 -10.70 5.77
C THR A 42 -16.01 -10.44 5.99
N ALA A 43 -16.81 -10.29 4.95
CA ALA A 43 -18.26 -10.10 5.06
C ALA A 43 -19.01 -11.33 5.60
N VAL A 44 -18.45 -12.54 5.47
CA VAL A 44 -19.02 -13.74 6.11
C VAL A 44 -18.90 -13.68 7.65
N ILE A 45 -18.00 -12.85 8.18
CA ILE A 45 -17.88 -12.57 9.63
C ILE A 45 -18.91 -11.51 10.07
N ASP A 46 -19.33 -10.61 9.17
CA ASP A 46 -20.28 -9.51 9.44
C ASP A 46 -21.75 -9.86 9.15
N ILE A 47 -22.15 -11.14 9.17
CA ILE A 47 -23.58 -11.55 8.98
C ILE A 47 -24.48 -11.08 10.15
N HIS A 48 -23.92 -10.40 11.15
CA HIS A 48 -24.66 -9.70 12.19
C HIS A 48 -24.47 -8.18 12.11
N ASP A 49 -24.86 -7.53 11.01
CA ASP A 49 -25.29 -6.14 11.13
C ASP A 49 -26.38 -5.74 10.12
N ASP A 50 -27.35 -5.04 10.66
CA ASP A 50 -28.62 -4.64 10.09
C ASP A 50 -28.43 -3.49 9.08
N GLY A 51 -28.80 -3.73 7.83
CA GLY A 51 -29.58 -2.78 7.01
C GLY A 51 -28.98 -1.42 6.62
N SER A 52 -27.82 -1.00 7.12
CA SER A 52 -27.27 0.33 6.86
C SER A 52 -25.97 0.25 6.08
N ARG A 53 -26.09 0.21 4.75
CA ARG A 53 -24.94 0.45 3.85
C ARG A 53 -24.53 1.91 4.02
N SER A 54 -23.64 2.18 4.96
CA SER A 54 -22.96 3.46 5.07
C SER A 54 -22.29 3.73 3.71
N LYS A 55 -22.75 4.76 3.01
CA LYS A 55 -22.06 5.24 1.82
C LYS A 55 -20.68 5.69 2.28
N ALA A 56 -19.66 4.87 2.01
CA ALA A 56 -18.28 5.29 2.17
C ALA A 56 -18.13 6.63 1.44
N TYR A 57 -17.67 7.64 2.15
CA TYR A 57 -17.42 8.96 1.58
C TYR A 57 -16.37 8.81 0.48
N VAL A 58 -16.75 9.09 -0.77
CA VAL A 58 -15.84 9.08 -1.93
C VAL A 58 -15.42 10.52 -2.15
N GLU A 59 -14.18 10.82 -1.80
CA GLU A 59 -13.59 12.14 -2.00
C GLU A 59 -13.20 12.31 -3.48
N PRO A 60 -13.42 13.49 -4.09
CA PRO A 60 -13.05 13.74 -5.48
C PRO A 60 -11.54 13.60 -5.72
N GLU A 61 -11.15 12.99 -6.85
CA GLU A 61 -9.76 12.58 -7.17
C GLU A 61 -8.76 13.72 -7.39
N THR A 62 -9.19 14.99 -7.44
CA THR A 62 -8.32 16.10 -7.82
C THR A 62 -8.10 17.06 -6.66
N TYR A 63 -6.94 16.94 -6.04
CA TYR A 63 -6.40 17.93 -5.12
C TYR A 63 -5.50 18.89 -5.88
N ASP A 64 -5.98 20.11 -6.15
CA ASP A 64 -5.16 21.22 -6.65
C ASP A 64 -4.29 21.81 -5.50
N ILE A 65 -3.37 21.03 -4.93
CA ILE A 65 -2.47 21.50 -3.85
C ILE A 65 -1.15 22.07 -4.43
N ALA A 66 -1.09 22.35 -5.74
CA ALA A 66 0.12 22.86 -6.39
C ALA A 66 0.20 24.40 -6.49
N ALA A 67 -0.40 25.15 -5.55
CA ALA A 67 -0.55 26.61 -5.67
C ALA A 67 0.31 27.45 -4.70
N ASP A 68 1.27 26.87 -3.97
CA ASP A 68 2.26 27.68 -3.23
C ASP A 68 3.54 27.86 -4.07
N PRO A 69 3.81 29.06 -4.61
CA PRO A 69 5.00 29.32 -5.43
C PRO A 69 6.30 29.01 -4.69
N VAL A 70 6.31 29.02 -3.35
CA VAL A 70 7.51 28.80 -2.54
C VAL A 70 8.05 27.37 -2.67
N VAL A 71 7.17 26.38 -2.82
CA VAL A 71 7.54 24.96 -2.93
C VAL A 71 8.34 24.68 -4.20
N GLN A 72 8.07 25.43 -5.28
CA GLN A 72 8.81 25.33 -6.54
C GLN A 72 10.28 25.77 -6.37
N TYR A 73 10.57 26.69 -5.43
CA TYR A 73 11.92 27.20 -5.19
C TYR A 73 12.69 26.45 -4.09
N MET A 74 12.08 25.48 -3.40
CA MET A 74 12.77 24.67 -2.39
C MET A 74 13.85 23.77 -3.01
N SER A 75 14.94 23.55 -2.29
CA SER A 75 15.97 22.59 -2.70
C SER A 75 15.49 21.14 -2.52
N ALA A 76 16.11 20.20 -3.23
CA ALA A 76 15.78 18.77 -3.12
C ALA A 76 15.89 18.26 -1.65
N ASP A 77 16.88 18.75 -0.90
CA ASP A 77 17.06 18.39 0.51
C ASP A 77 15.94 18.94 1.41
N GLN A 78 15.44 20.15 1.12
CA GLN A 78 14.32 20.73 1.86
C GLN A 78 13.02 19.97 1.58
N LEU A 79 12.80 19.55 0.32
CA LEU A 79 11.66 18.73 -0.06
C LEU A 79 11.68 17.37 0.66
N LYS A 80 12.84 16.69 0.73
CA LYS A 80 13.00 15.43 1.46
C LYS A 80 12.62 15.57 2.94
N ARG A 81 13.10 16.61 3.61
CA ARG A 81 12.76 16.88 5.02
C ARG A 81 11.26 17.16 5.22
N ASN A 82 10.63 17.88 4.30
CA ASN A 82 9.19 18.13 4.36
C ASN A 82 8.37 16.86 4.14
N VAL A 83 8.77 15.99 3.21
CA VAL A 83 8.13 14.68 3.01
C VAL A 83 8.23 13.83 4.29
N GLU A 84 9.40 13.78 4.93
CA GLU A 84 9.57 13.07 6.22
C GLU A 84 8.69 13.65 7.33
N LEU A 85 8.58 14.98 7.41
CA LEU A 85 7.72 15.65 8.40
C LEU A 85 6.24 15.31 8.19
N LEU A 86 5.76 15.39 6.95
CA LEU A 86 4.38 15.05 6.59
C LEU A 86 4.08 13.57 6.84
N GLU A 87 5.03 12.68 6.58
CA GLU A 87 4.89 11.25 6.88
C GLU A 87 4.70 11.01 8.38
N GLN A 88 5.47 11.71 9.23
CA GLN A 88 5.32 11.62 10.68
C GLN A 88 3.96 12.16 11.14
N GLN A 89 3.51 13.29 10.59
CA GLN A 89 2.21 13.87 10.90
C GLN A 89 1.06 12.97 10.46
N MET A 90 1.13 12.40 9.26
CA MET A 90 0.14 11.45 8.74
C MET A 90 0.04 10.22 9.65
N ARG A 91 1.17 9.65 10.06
CA ARG A 91 1.21 8.51 10.99
C ARG A 91 0.62 8.86 12.36
N LYS A 92 0.85 10.08 12.83
CA LYS A 92 0.27 10.56 14.09
C LYS A 92 -1.26 10.69 13.97
N ALA A 93 -1.76 11.35 12.93
CA ALA A 93 -3.20 11.48 12.66
C ALA A 93 -3.88 10.10 12.51
N ALA A 94 -3.24 9.16 11.80
CA ALA A 94 -3.73 7.79 11.67
C ALA A 94 -3.78 7.05 13.02
N LYS A 95 -2.81 7.28 13.90
CA LYS A 95 -2.79 6.73 15.27
C LYS A 95 -3.90 7.32 16.15
N GLU A 96 -4.24 8.58 15.93
CA GLU A 96 -5.33 9.31 16.60
C GLU A 96 -6.71 9.02 15.98
N LEU A 97 -6.78 8.13 14.97
CA LEU A 97 -7.98 7.75 14.22
C LEU A 97 -8.60 8.89 13.39
N ASP A 98 -7.84 9.96 13.15
CA ASP A 98 -8.24 11.04 12.23
C ASP A 98 -7.84 10.70 10.80
N PHE A 99 -8.70 9.94 10.13
CA PHE A 99 -8.45 9.48 8.77
C PHE A 99 -8.62 10.57 7.71
N ILE A 100 -9.40 11.62 8.00
CA ILE A 100 -9.61 12.72 7.05
C ILE A 100 -8.33 13.53 6.96
N GLU A 101 -7.75 13.90 8.10
CA GLU A 101 -6.49 14.64 8.11
C GLU A 101 -5.33 13.77 7.60
N ALA A 102 -5.31 12.48 7.94
CA ALA A 102 -4.31 11.56 7.38
C ALA A 102 -4.41 11.43 5.85
N ALA A 103 -5.62 11.43 5.28
CA ALA A 103 -5.81 11.42 3.83
C ALA A 103 -5.28 12.71 3.18
N ARG A 104 -5.58 13.87 3.77
CA ARG A 104 -5.07 15.16 3.30
C ARG A 104 -3.54 15.20 3.29
N LEU A 105 -2.92 14.79 4.40
CA LEU A 105 -1.45 14.76 4.54
C LEU A 105 -0.79 13.78 3.57
N ARG A 106 -1.44 12.64 3.28
CA ARG A 106 -0.97 11.69 2.26
C ARG A 106 -0.91 12.33 0.87
N ASP A 107 -1.95 13.09 0.51
CA ASP A 107 -2.05 13.66 -0.83
C ASP A 107 -1.09 14.84 -1.02
N GLU A 108 -0.88 15.65 0.02
CA GLU A 108 0.17 16.67 0.06
C GLU A 108 1.58 16.06 -0.05
N MET A 109 1.84 14.98 0.70
CA MET A 109 3.12 14.25 0.64
C MET A 109 3.38 13.70 -0.78
N ARG A 110 2.36 13.16 -1.46
CA ARG A 110 2.47 12.67 -2.84
C ARG A 110 2.78 13.78 -3.83
N ALA A 111 2.17 14.95 -3.67
CA ALA A 111 2.48 16.11 -4.51
C ALA A 111 3.94 16.54 -4.37
N LEU A 112 4.47 16.58 -3.15
CA LEU A 112 5.89 16.90 -2.91
C LEU A 112 6.85 15.84 -3.45
N GLN A 113 6.48 14.56 -3.36
CA GLN A 113 7.27 13.46 -3.96
C GLN A 113 7.33 13.58 -5.48
N ALA A 114 6.22 13.91 -6.14
CA ALA A 114 6.19 14.13 -7.58
C ALA A 114 7.10 15.31 -8.01
N LEU A 115 7.09 16.41 -7.25
CA LEU A 115 7.97 17.56 -7.49
C LEU A 115 9.45 17.23 -7.26
N LEU A 116 9.76 16.41 -6.25
CA LEU A 116 11.12 15.94 -6.01
C LEU A 116 11.60 15.06 -7.18
N GLU A 117 10.76 14.15 -7.66
CA GLU A 117 11.08 13.28 -8.78
C GLU A 117 11.30 14.07 -10.08
N GLU A 118 10.48 15.10 -10.33
CA GLU A 118 10.67 16.01 -11.47
C GLU A 118 12.01 16.76 -11.40
N LYS A 119 12.43 17.19 -10.20
CA LYS A 119 13.72 17.85 -10.00
C LYS A 119 14.91 16.90 -10.10
N GLU A 120 14.76 15.64 -9.69
CA GLU A 120 15.81 14.61 -9.76
C GLU A 120 15.95 13.97 -11.17
N GLN A 121 14.90 13.98 -12.00
CA GLN A 121 14.90 13.42 -13.36
C GLN A 121 14.64 14.47 -14.47
N PRO A 122 15.52 15.47 -14.68
CA PRO A 122 15.35 16.42 -15.79
C PRO A 122 15.55 15.80 -17.19
N SER A 123 16.04 14.56 -17.29
CA SER A 123 16.51 13.95 -18.55
C SER A 123 15.47 13.14 -19.36
N LYS A 124 14.23 12.97 -18.87
CA LYS A 124 13.19 12.18 -19.56
C LYS A 124 12.12 13.00 -20.29
N LYS A 125 12.20 14.35 -20.25
CA LYS A 125 11.26 15.27 -20.93
C LYS A 125 11.83 15.93 -22.19
N ALA A 126 12.84 15.32 -22.84
CA ALA A 126 13.36 15.74 -24.14
C ALA A 126 13.06 14.68 -25.21
#